data_AF-A0A7W1QD20-F1
#
_entry.id   AF-A0A7W1QD20-F1
#
_cell.length_a   1.000
_cell.length_b   1.000
_cell.length_c   1.000
_cell.angle_alpha   90.00
_cell.angle_beta   90.00
_cell.angle_gamma   90.00
#
_symmetry.space_group_name_H-M   'P 1'
#
loop_
_entity.id
_entity.type
_entity.pdbx_description
1 polymer ?
#
loop_
_entity_poly.entity_id
_entity_poly.type
_entity_poly.pdbx_seq_one_letter_code
_entity_poly.pdbx_strand_id
1 'polypeptide(L)'
;MLQEHAHPADVARSRRLLLARVAGLMTLAGIAAGLWFEYLEARDTGTSFLANDLFSDLSFVLTFGTFPLIGYLLATRRPDNAIGWLLLGIGVVFGVTALANSYAGYAINTGANPTGGAIAAAVNGPSWIPIVVLPATFLLLLFPDGHLPSRRWRWFAWFMAVSFTVIALLILFSPGDMVDSGYPGVQN
;
A
#
# COMPACT_ATOMS: atom_id res chain seq x y z
N MET A 1 -39.47 20.80 -16.82
CA MET A 1 -38.46 20.06 -16.06
C MET A 1 -37.52 19.40 -17.05
N LEU A 2 -36.43 20.09 -17.41
CA LEU A 2 -35.41 19.55 -18.33
C LEU A 2 -34.55 18.59 -17.51
N GLN A 3 -34.69 17.28 -17.76
CA GLN A 3 -33.76 16.30 -17.24
C GLN A 3 -32.43 16.53 -17.95
N GLU A 4 -31.49 17.09 -17.20
CA GLU A 4 -30.10 17.26 -17.58
C GLU A 4 -29.47 15.87 -17.74
N HIS A 5 -29.55 15.32 -18.95
CA HIS A 5 -28.88 14.08 -19.31
C HIS A 5 -27.38 14.36 -19.30
N ALA A 6 -26.74 14.14 -18.14
CA ALA A 6 -25.29 14.23 -17.99
C ALA A 6 -24.63 13.42 -19.12
N HIS A 7 -23.76 14.07 -19.89
CA HIS A 7 -23.07 13.44 -21.00
C HIS A 7 -22.25 12.25 -20.45
N PRO A 8 -22.25 11.06 -21.08
CA PRO A 8 -21.56 9.87 -20.55
C PRO A 8 -20.06 10.07 -20.24
N ALA A 9 -19.41 11.07 -20.85
CA ALA A 9 -18.04 11.45 -20.56
C ALA A 9 -17.86 12.10 -19.18
N ASP A 10 -18.86 12.85 -18.71
CA ASP A 10 -18.82 13.55 -17.42
C ASP A 10 -19.00 12.57 -16.25
N VAL A 11 -19.86 11.56 -16.43
CA VAL A 11 -20.07 10.47 -15.45
C VAL A 11 -18.82 9.60 -15.31
N ALA A 12 -18.14 9.29 -16.42
CA ALA A 12 -16.89 8.52 -16.36
C ALA A 12 -15.77 9.30 -15.65
N ARG A 13 -15.67 10.61 -15.91
CA ARG A 13 -14.71 11.50 -15.26
C ARG A 13 -14.96 11.63 -13.76
N SER A 14 -16.22 11.83 -13.34
CA SER A 14 -16.56 11.96 -11.91
C SER A 14 -16.28 10.68 -11.12
N ARG A 15 -16.58 9.51 -11.69
CA ARG A 15 -16.27 8.20 -11.09
C ARG A 15 -14.77 8.02 -10.87
N ARG A 16 -13.95 8.35 -11.86
CA ARG A 16 -12.48 8.26 -11.75
C ARG A 16 -11.94 9.20 -10.66
N LEU A 17 -12.45 10.43 -10.58
CA LEU A 17 -12.04 11.34 -9.51
C LEU A 17 -12.42 10.83 -8.13
N LEU A 18 -13.60 10.22 -7.98
CA LEU A 18 -14.02 9.60 -6.72
C LEU A 18 -13.09 8.45 -6.33
N LEU A 19 -12.74 7.56 -7.27
CA LEU A 19 -11.80 6.47 -7.01
C LEU A 19 -10.43 6.99 -6.57
N ALA A 20 -9.91 8.03 -7.24
CA ALA A 20 -8.63 8.62 -6.88
C ALA A 20 -8.66 9.22 -5.45
N ARG A 21 -9.77 9.90 -5.10
CA ARG A 21 -9.97 10.45 -3.74
C ARG A 21 -10.07 9.35 -2.69
N VAL A 22 -10.85 8.30 -2.96
CA VAL A 22 -11.00 7.17 -2.02
C VAL A 22 -9.64 6.52 -1.79
N ALA A 23 -8.87 6.22 -2.84
CA ALA A 23 -7.55 5.63 -2.71
C ALA A 23 -6.55 6.55 -1.95
N GLY A 24 -6.56 7.85 -2.25
CA GLY A 24 -5.77 8.82 -1.49
C GLY A 24 -6.15 8.88 -0.01
N LEU A 25 -7.45 8.93 0.30
CA LEU A 25 -7.97 8.93 1.67
C LEU A 25 -7.65 7.63 2.40
N MET A 26 -7.75 6.48 1.74
CA MET A 26 -7.36 5.19 2.32
C MET A 26 -5.88 5.17 2.70
N THR A 27 -5.03 5.71 1.83
CA THR A 27 -3.58 5.81 2.11
C THR A 27 -3.33 6.67 3.34
N LEU A 28 -3.92 7.87 3.39
CA LEU A 28 -3.78 8.79 4.52
C LEU A 28 -4.35 8.21 5.82
N ALA A 29 -5.51 7.56 5.75
CA ALA A 29 -6.14 6.92 6.89
C ALA A 29 -5.29 5.77 7.44
N GLY A 30 -4.69 4.95 6.56
CA GLY A 30 -3.77 3.88 6.96
C GLY A 30 -2.54 4.41 7.69
N ILE A 31 -1.90 5.46 7.15
CA ILE A 31 -0.75 6.11 7.80
C ILE A 31 -1.15 6.71 9.16
N ALA A 32 -2.26 7.45 9.22
CA ALA A 32 -2.73 8.06 10.46
C ALA A 32 -3.08 7.00 11.52
N ALA A 33 -3.68 5.89 11.12
CA ALA A 33 -3.97 4.78 12.02
C ALA A 33 -2.70 4.05 12.48
N GLY A 34 -1.68 3.91 11.63
CA GLY A 34 -0.37 3.38 12.01
C GLY A 34 0.31 4.21 13.10
N LEU A 35 0.42 5.53 12.87
CA LEU A 35 0.95 6.48 13.85
C LEU A 35 0.17 6.45 15.18
N TRP A 36 -1.14 6.23 15.11
CA TRP A 36 -1.97 6.07 16.29
C TRP A 36 -1.61 4.80 17.09
N PHE A 37 -1.38 3.67 16.43
CA PHE A 37 -0.96 2.43 17.12
C PHE A 37 0.43 2.53 17.73
N GLU A 38 1.39 3.15 17.04
CA GLU A 38 2.70 3.44 17.61
C GLU A 38 2.60 4.34 18.86
N TYR A 39 1.70 5.33 18.83
CA TYR A 39 1.42 6.16 20.00
C TYR A 39 0.82 5.35 21.15
N LEU A 40 -0.12 4.44 20.87
CA LEU A 40 -0.69 3.55 21.88
C LEU A 40 0.36 2.60 22.48
N GLU A 41 1.23 2.04 21.65
CA GLU A 41 2.31 1.17 22.10
C GLU A 41 3.28 1.91 23.02
N ALA A 42 3.68 3.12 22.61
CA ALA A 42 4.54 4.00 23.41
C ALA A 42 3.89 4.34 24.76
N ARG A 43 2.59 4.68 24.78
CA ARG A 43 1.88 5.01 26.01
C ARG A 43 1.79 3.80 26.96
N ASP A 44 1.52 2.61 26.44
CA ASP A 44 1.20 1.42 27.24
C ASP A 44 2.49 0.72 27.73
N THR A 45 3.57 0.80 26.94
CA THR A 45 4.88 0.21 27.29
C THR A 45 5.78 1.19 28.06
N GLY A 46 5.42 2.48 28.11
CA GLY A 46 6.22 3.53 28.74
C GLY A 46 7.48 3.91 27.93
N THR A 47 7.53 3.54 26.65
CA THR A 47 8.60 3.94 25.73
C THR A 47 8.30 5.31 25.12
N SER A 48 9.33 6.09 24.84
CA SER A 48 9.13 7.40 24.21
C SER A 48 8.83 7.23 22.72
N PHE A 49 7.64 7.67 22.30
CA PHE A 49 7.22 7.72 20.89
C PHE A 49 8.27 8.38 19.99
N LEU A 50 8.92 9.45 20.47
CA LEU A 50 9.95 10.16 19.71
C LEU A 50 11.33 9.47 19.67
N ALA A 51 11.59 8.50 20.56
CA ALA A 51 12.83 7.71 20.52
C ALA A 51 12.67 6.37 19.78
N ASN A 52 11.43 5.95 19.51
CA ASN A 52 11.17 4.83 18.62
C ASN A 52 11.46 5.31 17.18
N ASP A 53 12.55 4.79 16.61
CA ASP A 53 13.10 4.91 15.24
C ASP A 53 12.54 5.98 14.28
N LEU A 54 12.34 7.20 14.77
CA LEU A 54 11.64 8.28 14.07
C LEU A 54 12.32 8.69 12.75
N PHE A 55 13.63 8.51 12.70
CA PHE A 55 14.42 8.72 11.50
C PHE A 55 14.09 7.69 10.40
N SER A 56 13.94 6.42 10.78
CA SER A 56 13.54 5.34 9.86
C SER A 56 12.14 5.58 9.32
N ASP A 57 11.18 5.89 10.20
CA ASP A 57 9.79 6.13 9.83
C ASP A 57 9.64 7.34 8.90
N LEU A 58 10.30 8.44 9.23
CA LEU A 58 10.27 9.64 8.40
C LEU A 58 10.94 9.38 7.04
N SER A 59 12.06 8.66 7.02
CA SER A 59 12.75 8.30 5.76
C SER A 59 11.87 7.42 4.89
N PHE A 60 11.15 6.47 5.50
CA PHE A 60 10.22 5.58 4.82
C PHE A 60 9.04 6.34 4.23
N VAL A 61 8.38 7.21 5.03
CA VAL A 61 7.26 8.06 4.57
C VAL A 61 7.71 9.04 3.49
N LEU A 62 8.89 9.65 3.60
CA LEU A 62 9.39 10.56 2.58
C LEU A 62 9.72 9.84 1.27
N THR A 63 10.31 8.65 1.35
CA THR A 63 10.69 7.87 0.17
C THR A 63 9.44 7.35 -0.56
N PHE A 64 8.54 6.69 0.17
CA PHE A 64 7.41 5.99 -0.44
C PHE A 64 6.12 6.82 -0.50
N GLY A 65 5.96 7.84 0.34
CA GLY A 65 4.81 8.75 0.31
C GLY A 65 4.75 9.65 -0.93
N THR A 66 5.86 9.78 -1.67
CA THR A 66 5.87 10.44 -2.97
C THR A 66 5.01 9.70 -4.01
N PHE A 67 4.90 8.36 -3.92
CA PHE A 67 4.11 7.55 -4.85
C PHE A 67 2.61 7.90 -4.82
N PRO A 68 1.89 7.83 -3.68
CA PRO A 68 0.48 8.22 -3.63
C PRO A 68 0.27 9.69 -4.03
N LEU A 69 1.19 10.58 -3.66
CA LEU A 69 1.09 12.00 -4.02
C LEU A 69 1.14 12.19 -5.55
N ILE A 70 2.15 11.64 -6.21
CA ILE A 70 2.31 11.72 -7.67
C ILE A 70 1.17 10.96 -8.35
N GLY A 71 0.82 9.77 -7.84
CA GLY A 71 -0.26 8.95 -8.36
C GLY A 71 -1.62 9.65 -8.33
N TYR A 72 -1.96 10.31 -7.23
CA TYR A 72 -3.18 11.10 -7.10
C TYR A 72 -3.20 12.28 -8.08
N LEU A 73 -2.10 13.04 -8.17
CA LEU A 73 -1.98 14.15 -9.11
C LEU A 73 -2.11 13.68 -10.57
N LEU A 74 -1.52 12.54 -10.90
CA LEU A 74 -1.55 12.00 -12.26
C LEU A 74 -2.92 11.40 -12.59
N ALA A 75 -3.55 10.66 -11.68
CA ALA A 75 -4.90 10.10 -11.85
C ALA A 75 -5.98 11.19 -12.00
N THR A 76 -5.79 12.34 -11.35
CA THR A 76 -6.72 13.48 -11.46
C THR A 76 -6.50 14.32 -12.72
N ARG A 77 -5.25 14.55 -13.13
CA ARG A 77 -4.92 15.38 -14.31
C ARG A 77 -4.88 14.61 -15.63
N ARG A 78 -4.49 13.33 -15.60
CA ARG A 78 -4.37 12.43 -16.77
C ARG A 78 -5.01 11.08 -16.45
N PRO A 79 -6.34 11.01 -16.32
CA PRO A 79 -7.06 9.81 -15.85
C PRO A 79 -6.93 8.60 -16.77
N ASP A 80 -6.47 8.77 -18.02
CA ASP A 80 -6.18 7.68 -18.97
C ASP A 80 -4.76 7.11 -18.80
N ASN A 81 -3.90 7.75 -18.02
CA ASN A 81 -2.52 7.29 -17.79
C ASN A 81 -2.50 6.24 -16.67
N ALA A 82 -2.17 4.98 -17.02
CA ALA A 82 -2.11 3.88 -16.07
C ALA A 82 -1.04 4.05 -14.98
N ILE A 83 0.02 4.84 -15.22
CA ILE A 83 1.05 5.13 -14.23
C ILE A 83 0.44 5.82 -13.00
N GLY A 84 -0.50 6.75 -13.20
CA GLY A 84 -1.12 7.46 -12.08
C GLY A 84 -1.87 6.51 -11.15
N TRP A 85 -2.62 5.58 -11.74
CA TRP A 85 -3.34 4.55 -11.01
C TRP A 85 -2.43 3.52 -10.35
N LEU A 86 -1.33 3.14 -11.02
CA LEU A 86 -0.33 2.23 -10.45
C LEU A 86 0.30 2.84 -9.19
N LEU A 87 0.78 4.08 -9.29
CA LEU A 87 1.41 4.78 -8.16
C LEU A 87 0.44 5.01 -7.01
N LEU A 88 -0.83 5.31 -7.33
CA LEU A 88 -1.85 5.48 -6.31
C LEU A 88 -2.21 4.15 -5.63
N GLY A 89 -2.25 3.05 -6.39
CA GLY A 89 -2.44 1.70 -5.84
C GLY A 89 -1.29 1.27 -4.92
N ILE A 90 -0.04 1.58 -5.29
CA ILE A 90 1.13 1.38 -4.42
C ILE A 90 0.97 2.16 -3.11
N GLY A 91 0.48 3.40 -3.19
CA GLY A 91 0.15 4.20 -2.02
C GLY A 91 -0.89 3.56 -1.10
N VAL A 92 -1.95 2.97 -1.65
CA VAL A 92 -2.94 2.25 -0.84
C VAL A 92 -2.31 1.06 -0.12
N VAL A 93 -1.50 0.27 -0.82
CA VAL A 93 -0.77 -0.84 -0.20
C VAL A 93 0.11 -0.33 0.93
N PHE A 94 0.88 0.74 0.68
CA PHE A 94 1.72 1.38 1.68
C PHE A 94 0.94 1.79 2.94
N GLY A 95 -0.24 2.41 2.79
CA GLY A 95 -1.09 2.78 3.93
C GLY A 95 -1.60 1.58 4.71
N VAL A 96 -2.01 0.51 4.02
CA VAL A 96 -2.46 -0.74 4.66
C VAL A 96 -1.31 -1.41 5.43
N THR A 97 -0.11 -1.38 4.87
CA THR A 97 1.04 -2.09 5.44
C THR A 97 1.66 -1.32 6.60
N ALA A 98 1.64 0.02 6.55
CA ALA A 98 1.96 0.86 7.69
C ALA A 98 1.03 0.54 8.88
N LEU A 99 -0.29 0.52 8.64
CA LEU A 99 -1.27 0.12 9.65
C LEU A 99 -1.01 -1.29 10.19
N ALA A 100 -0.81 -2.27 9.32
CA ALA A 100 -0.58 -3.66 9.73
C ALA A 100 0.69 -3.80 10.58
N ASN A 101 1.77 -3.10 10.23
CA ASN A 101 3.02 -3.12 10.98
C ASN A 101 2.86 -2.53 12.38
N SER A 102 2.32 -1.32 12.48
CA SER A 102 2.16 -0.63 13.77
C SER A 102 1.13 -1.35 14.66
N TYR A 103 0.09 -1.95 14.07
CA TYR A 103 -0.86 -2.78 14.82
C TYR A 103 -0.23 -4.07 15.33
N ALA A 104 0.61 -4.74 14.52
CA ALA A 104 1.32 -5.94 14.95
C ALA A 104 2.22 -5.64 16.15
N GLY A 105 3.01 -4.55 16.07
CA GLY A 105 3.88 -4.09 17.16
C GLY A 105 3.08 -3.85 18.44
N TYR A 106 2.04 -3.02 18.34
CA TYR A 106 1.15 -2.75 19.46
C TYR A 106 0.57 -4.04 20.06
N ALA A 107 -0.04 -4.89 19.25
CA ALA A 107 -0.79 -6.05 19.72
C ALA A 107 0.08 -7.15 20.32
N ILE A 108 1.31 -7.32 19.81
CA ILE A 108 2.29 -8.29 20.30
C ILE A 108 3.02 -7.74 21.53
N ASN A 109 3.58 -6.52 21.45
CA ASN A 109 4.45 -5.97 22.50
C ASN A 109 3.68 -5.63 23.78
N THR A 110 2.43 -5.20 23.66
CA THR A 110 1.56 -4.95 24.83
C THR A 110 0.81 -6.21 25.31
N GLY A 111 0.85 -7.29 24.54
CA GLY A 111 0.05 -8.49 24.79
C GLY A 111 -1.46 -8.31 24.60
N ALA A 112 -1.92 -7.20 24.00
CA ALA A 112 -3.34 -6.89 23.84
C ALA A 112 -4.09 -7.88 22.91
N ASN A 113 -3.45 -8.31 21.82
CA ASN A 113 -4.03 -9.31 20.89
C ASN A 113 -2.93 -10.03 20.08
N PRO A 114 -2.18 -10.98 20.68
CA PRO A 114 -1.05 -11.62 20.00
C PRO A 114 -1.43 -12.33 18.70
N THR A 115 -2.60 -12.99 18.64
CA THR A 115 -3.07 -13.66 17.41
C THR A 115 -3.41 -12.66 16.31
N GLY A 116 -4.09 -11.56 16.64
CA GLY A 116 -4.36 -10.50 15.66
C GLY A 116 -3.09 -9.81 15.17
N GLY A 117 -2.11 -9.62 16.07
CA GLY A 117 -0.80 -9.07 15.74
C GLY A 117 -0.01 -9.98 14.80
N ALA A 118 -0.05 -11.30 15.04
CA ALA A 118 0.56 -12.30 14.15
C ALA A 118 -0.04 -12.25 12.74
N ILE A 119 -1.38 -12.19 12.62
CA ILE A 119 -2.05 -12.06 11.32
C ILE A 119 -1.62 -10.75 10.62
N ALA A 120 -1.53 -9.65 11.35
CA ALA A 120 -1.13 -8.37 10.80
C ALA A 120 0.34 -8.35 10.32
N ALA A 121 1.24 -8.99 11.07
CA ALA A 121 2.62 -9.18 10.65
C ALA A 121 2.72 -10.07 9.39
N ALA A 122 1.94 -11.15 9.32
CA ALA A 122 1.86 -12.00 8.12
C ALA A 122 1.37 -11.22 6.88
N VAL A 123 0.37 -10.34 7.05
CA VAL A 123 -0.12 -9.43 5.99
C VAL A 123 0.96 -8.43 5.56
N ASN A 124 1.81 -7.97 6.48
CA ASN A 124 2.91 -7.06 6.16
C ASN A 124 4.04 -7.78 5.37
N GLY A 125 4.31 -9.06 5.64
CA GLY A 125 5.39 -9.83 5.00
C GLY A 125 5.53 -9.67 3.48
N PRO A 126 4.48 -9.87 2.66
CA PRO A 126 4.57 -9.75 1.20
C PRO A 126 4.54 -8.29 0.67
N SER A 127 4.42 -7.28 1.53
CA SER A 127 4.19 -5.88 1.15
C SER A 127 5.29 -5.25 0.29
N TRP A 128 6.53 -5.71 0.46
CA TRP A 128 7.67 -5.21 -0.30
C TRP A 128 7.51 -5.47 -1.81
N ILE A 129 6.79 -6.52 -2.20
CA ILE A 129 6.58 -6.89 -3.61
C ILE A 129 5.88 -5.76 -4.36
N PRO A 130 4.65 -5.34 -4.01
CA PRO A 130 4.00 -4.23 -4.69
C PRO A 130 4.75 -2.90 -4.55
N ILE A 131 5.45 -2.66 -3.43
CA ILE A 131 6.16 -1.41 -3.19
C ILE A 131 7.42 -1.27 -4.05
N VAL A 132 8.16 -2.37 -4.28
CA VAL A 132 9.45 -2.35 -4.99
C VAL A 132 9.33 -2.88 -6.41
N VAL A 133 8.66 -4.02 -6.57
CA VAL A 133 8.65 -4.77 -7.84
C VAL A 133 7.73 -4.10 -8.86
N LEU A 134 6.57 -3.57 -8.44
CA LEU A 134 5.67 -2.88 -9.39
C LEU A 134 6.32 -1.63 -9.99
N PRO A 135 6.98 -0.74 -9.22
CA PRO A 135 7.79 0.33 -9.79
C PRO A 135 8.88 -0.18 -10.73
N ALA A 136 9.66 -1.17 -10.29
CA ALA A 136 10.79 -1.67 -11.07
C ALA A 136 10.38 -2.32 -12.39
N THR A 137 9.15 -2.84 -12.50
CA THR A 137 8.68 -3.58 -13.69
C THR A 137 7.62 -2.81 -14.47
N PHE A 138 6.50 -2.48 -13.85
CA PHE A 138 5.36 -1.88 -14.54
C PHE A 138 5.55 -0.40 -14.86
N LEU A 139 6.29 0.38 -14.05
CA LEU A 139 6.59 1.75 -14.47
C LEU A 139 7.44 1.77 -15.74
N LEU A 140 8.47 0.93 -15.82
CA LEU A 140 9.30 0.81 -17.02
C LEU A 140 8.48 0.36 -18.24
N LEU A 141 7.53 -0.55 -18.02
CA LEU A 141 6.68 -1.07 -19.10
C LEU A 141 5.65 -0.06 -19.60
N LEU A 142 5.17 0.83 -18.72
CA LEU A 142 4.14 1.83 -19.03
C LEU A 142 4.72 3.19 -19.39
N PHE A 143 6.01 3.43 -19.16
CA PHE A 143 6.66 4.70 -19.46
C PHE A 143 6.85 4.88 -20.98
N PRO A 144 6.70 6.11 -21.52
CA PRO A 144 6.35 7.37 -20.86
C PRO A 144 4.85 7.71 -20.81
N ASP A 145 4.04 7.05 -21.64
CA ASP A 145 2.70 7.47 -22.01
C ASP A 145 1.58 6.77 -21.23
N GLY A 146 1.92 5.82 -20.35
CA GLY A 146 0.98 5.07 -19.53
C GLY A 146 0.33 3.89 -20.25
N HIS A 147 0.88 3.48 -21.40
CA HIS A 147 0.33 2.42 -22.24
C HIS A 147 1.34 1.31 -22.46
N LEU A 148 0.85 0.09 -22.67
CA LEU A 148 1.71 -1.02 -23.04
C LEU A 148 2.20 -0.85 -24.48
N PRO A 149 3.47 -1.18 -24.80
CA PRO A 149 4.03 -0.92 -26.14
C PRO A 149 3.29 -1.64 -27.28
N SER A 150 2.69 -2.80 -27.01
CA SER A 150 1.81 -3.51 -27.96
C SER A 150 0.93 -4.54 -27.25
N ARG A 151 -0.12 -5.04 -27.92
CA ARG A 151 -1.11 -5.98 -27.34
C ARG A 151 -0.49 -7.27 -26.80
N ARG A 152 0.64 -7.73 -27.35
CA ARG A 152 1.39 -8.90 -26.86
C ARG A 152 2.01 -8.71 -25.48
N TRP A 153 2.38 -7.48 -25.10
CA TRP A 153 2.92 -7.17 -23.78
C TRP A 153 1.88 -7.36 -22.67
N ARG A 154 0.59 -7.46 -23.01
CA ARG A 154 -0.45 -7.82 -22.03
C ARG A 154 -0.18 -9.20 -21.43
N TRP A 155 0.30 -10.15 -22.21
CA TRP A 155 0.64 -11.49 -21.71
C TRP A 155 1.81 -11.45 -20.74
N PHE A 156 2.85 -10.68 -21.07
CA PHE A 156 3.99 -10.48 -20.18
C PHE A 156 3.59 -9.78 -18.87
N ALA A 157 2.76 -8.72 -18.97
CA ALA A 157 2.21 -8.02 -17.81
C ALA A 157 1.36 -8.96 -16.94
N TRP A 158 0.50 -9.78 -17.55
CA TRP A 158 -0.29 -10.77 -16.82
C TRP A 158 0.58 -11.83 -16.15
N PHE A 159 1.59 -12.35 -16.86
CA PHE A 159 2.53 -13.31 -16.30
C PHE A 159 3.25 -12.74 -15.07
N MET A 160 3.76 -11.51 -15.16
CA MET A 160 4.38 -10.80 -14.03
C MET A 160 3.40 -10.62 -12.87
N ALA A 161 2.19 -10.11 -13.15
CA ALA A 161 1.18 -9.88 -12.12
C ALA A 161 0.82 -11.19 -11.39
N VAL A 162 0.54 -12.26 -12.13
CA VAL A 162 0.21 -13.58 -11.57
C VAL A 162 1.39 -14.12 -10.76
N SER A 163 2.61 -14.04 -11.30
CA SER A 163 3.80 -14.53 -10.60
C SER A 163 4.00 -13.80 -9.27
N PHE A 164 3.88 -12.47 -9.26
CA PHE A 164 4.02 -11.69 -8.03
C PHE A 164 2.87 -11.94 -7.04
N THR A 165 1.65 -12.13 -7.52
CA THR A 165 0.53 -12.53 -6.65
C THR A 165 0.77 -13.91 -6.06
N VAL A 166 1.21 -14.90 -6.84
CA VAL A 166 1.52 -16.24 -6.33
C VAL A 166 2.63 -16.17 -5.29
N ILE A 167 3.73 -15.44 -5.56
CA ILE A 167 4.82 -15.27 -4.60
C ILE A 167 4.31 -14.58 -3.32
N ALA A 168 3.50 -13.52 -3.44
CA ALA A 168 2.92 -12.84 -2.28
C ALA A 168 2.03 -13.78 -1.44
N LEU A 169 1.21 -14.61 -2.08
CA LEU A 169 0.37 -15.60 -1.38
C LEU A 169 1.22 -16.71 -0.74
N LEU A 170 2.29 -17.15 -1.40
CA LEU A 170 3.22 -18.11 -0.83
C LEU A 170 3.89 -17.55 0.43
N ILE A 171 4.32 -16.28 0.42
CA ILE A 171 4.87 -15.62 1.60
C ILE A 171 3.80 -15.51 2.70
N LEU A 172 2.60 -15.06 2.33
CA LEU A 172 1.48 -14.87 3.26
C LEU A 172 1.05 -16.16 3.97
N PHE A 173 1.10 -17.31 3.28
CA PHE A 173 0.69 -18.61 3.83
C PHE A 173 1.86 -19.53 4.18
N SER A 174 3.11 -19.09 4.03
CA SER A 174 4.27 -19.89 4.39
C SER A 174 4.28 -20.08 5.91
N PRO A 175 4.20 -21.33 6.41
CA PRO A 175 4.40 -21.59 7.83
C PRO A 175 5.87 -21.31 8.14
N GLY A 176 6.12 -20.36 9.05
CA GLY A 176 7.46 -19.92 9.38
C GLY A 176 7.45 -19.06 10.63
N ASP A 177 8.55 -19.09 11.36
CA ASP A 177 8.78 -18.20 12.50
C ASP A 177 8.98 -16.78 11.95
N MET A 178 8.31 -15.76 12.51
CA MET A 178 8.30 -14.39 11.99
C MET A 178 9.59 -13.61 12.27
N VAL A 179 10.72 -14.31 12.25
CA VAL A 179 12.07 -13.76 12.46
C VAL A 179 12.36 -12.68 11.42
N ASP A 180 12.01 -12.91 10.15
CA ASP A 180 12.21 -11.94 9.06
C ASP A 180 11.29 -10.70 9.16
N SER A 181 10.24 -10.78 9.98
CA SER A 181 9.31 -9.67 10.25
C SER A 181 9.56 -8.99 11.60
N GLY A 182 10.66 -9.34 12.29
CA GLY A 182 11.05 -8.73 13.56
C GLY A 182 10.37 -9.33 14.82
N TYR A 183 9.62 -10.42 14.68
CA TYR A 183 8.91 -11.07 15.78
C TYR A 183 9.39 -12.52 15.98
N PRO A 184 10.58 -12.73 16.58
CA PRO A 184 11.09 -14.09 16.82
C PRO A 184 10.20 -14.85 17.79
N GLY A 185 9.81 -16.08 17.44
CA GLY A 185 8.93 -16.94 18.26
C GLY A 185 7.43 -16.78 18.00
N VAL A 186 7.02 -15.90 17.07
CA VAL A 186 5.63 -15.76 16.64
C VAL A 186 5.43 -16.53 15.33
N GLN A 187 4.47 -17.44 15.31
CA GLN A 187 4.09 -18.20 14.13
C GLN A 187 2.88 -17.57 13.43
N ASN A 188 2.89 -17.63 12.10
CA ASN A 188 1.76 -17.32 11.22
C ASN A 188 0.68 -18.40 11.31
#